data_AF-A0A1K1N900-F1
#
_entry.id   AF-A0A1K1N900-F1
#
_cell.length_a   1.000
_cell.length_b   1.000
_cell.length_c   1.000
_cell.angle_alpha   90.00
_cell.angle_beta   90.00
_cell.angle_gamma   90.00
#
_symmetry.space_group_name_H-M   'P 1'
#
loop_
_entity.id
_entity.type
_entity.pdbx_description
1 polymer ?
#
loop_
_entity_poly.entity_id
_entity_poly.type
_entity_poly.pdbx_seq_one_letter_code
_entity_poly.pdbx_strand_id
1 'polypeptide(L)'
;MKTKNTWKHLAAGVLALSLVTGIVPFQPVTQAVTNLTAISASADTFEDLTYEIKEDNTVSITDYTGSDKVIVIPSDINGMKVTSIGDDAFLSCSLTDITIPDTVTSIGDSAFAYCSWLKDFTIPDSVVSIGDGAFSGCCFNLTSITIPDSVESIGSGAFINCSALKKFTVGENNKNYSSYNGVLYNKDKCCLTRKTQKIDTQNAKKAAKCFKTMIHLAAFIIL
;
A
#
# COMPACT_ATOMS: atom_id res chain seq x y z
N MET A 1 -27.99 13.53 -18.19
CA MET A 1 -27.80 14.32 -19.43
C MET A 1 -26.47 15.06 -19.32
N LYS A 2 -25.70 15.09 -20.42
CA LYS A 2 -24.31 15.59 -20.59
C LYS A 2 -23.21 14.59 -20.22
N THR A 3 -22.19 14.28 -21.02
CA THR A 3 -21.98 14.10 -22.48
C THR A 3 -20.57 13.50 -22.59
N LYS A 4 -20.37 12.41 -23.35
CA LYS A 4 -19.06 11.78 -23.57
C LYS A 4 -18.20 12.70 -24.45
N ASN A 5 -17.05 13.15 -23.96
CA ASN A 5 -16.08 13.92 -24.74
C ASN A 5 -15.13 12.97 -25.48
N THR A 6 -15.28 12.90 -26.80
CA THR A 6 -14.36 12.23 -27.73
C THR A 6 -13.28 13.21 -28.18
N TRP A 7 -12.01 12.92 -27.89
CA TRP A 7 -10.88 13.70 -28.36
C TRP A 7 -10.52 13.28 -29.79
N LYS A 8 -10.60 14.20 -30.75
CA LYS A 8 -10.10 14.02 -32.12
C LYS A 8 -8.71 14.64 -32.22
N HIS A 9 -7.75 13.84 -32.66
CA HIS A 9 -6.39 14.26 -32.99
C HIS A 9 -6.39 15.32 -34.10
N LEU A 10 -5.74 16.45 -33.86
CA LEU A 10 -5.32 17.41 -34.88
C LEU A 10 -3.81 17.60 -34.76
N ALA A 11 -3.04 16.81 -35.51
CA ALA A 11 -1.63 17.09 -35.77
C ALA A 11 -1.55 17.93 -37.05
N ALA A 12 -1.01 19.13 -36.92
CA ALA A 12 -0.81 20.10 -37.98
C ALA A 12 0.33 19.67 -38.92
N GLY A 13 0.06 19.63 -40.23
CA GLY A 13 1.07 19.49 -41.27
C GLY A 13 1.11 20.76 -42.13
N VAL A 14 2.04 21.67 -41.84
CA VAL A 14 2.38 22.80 -42.72
C VAL A 14 3.70 22.45 -43.40
N LEU A 15 3.63 22.05 -44.66
CA LEU A 15 4.80 21.94 -45.55
C LEU A 15 5.02 23.32 -46.18
N ALA A 16 6.00 24.07 -45.65
CA ALA A 16 6.53 25.26 -46.29
C ALA A 16 7.86 24.92 -46.97
N LEU A 17 7.87 24.95 -48.30
CA LEU A 17 9.05 24.82 -49.14
C LEU A 17 9.64 26.22 -49.35
N SER A 18 10.84 26.49 -48.84
CA SER A 18 11.65 27.62 -49.29
C SER A 18 13.14 27.25 -49.30
N LEU A 19 13.70 27.20 -50.51
CA LEU A 19 15.13 27.17 -50.78
C LEU A 19 15.68 28.59 -50.63
N VAL A 20 16.52 28.84 -49.63
CA VAL A 20 17.48 29.95 -49.65
C VAL A 20 18.80 29.46 -49.08
N THR A 21 19.81 29.40 -49.94
CA THR A 21 21.21 29.17 -49.60
C THR A 21 21.77 30.41 -48.89
N GLY A 22 22.20 30.26 -47.65
CA GLY A 22 22.87 31.32 -46.91
C GLY A 22 23.60 30.76 -45.70
N ILE A 23 24.93 30.86 -45.72
CA ILE A 23 25.83 30.50 -44.62
C ILE A 23 25.49 31.38 -43.40
N VAL A 24 25.22 30.77 -42.25
CA VAL A 24 25.09 31.49 -40.96
C VAL A 24 26.28 31.11 -40.08
N PRO A 25 27.07 32.08 -39.56
CA PRO A 25 28.19 31.80 -38.68
C PRO A 25 27.75 31.35 -37.28
N PHE A 26 28.59 30.47 -36.73
CA PHE A 26 28.59 29.85 -35.41
C PHE A 26 28.28 30.82 -34.26
N GLN A 27 27.34 30.46 -33.39
CA GLN A 27 27.21 30.99 -32.02
C GLN A 27 27.11 29.79 -31.06
N PRO A 28 27.85 29.78 -29.92
CA PRO A 28 27.70 28.71 -28.95
C PRO A 28 26.31 28.79 -28.31
N VAL A 29 25.56 27.70 -28.40
CA VAL A 29 24.29 27.54 -27.70
C VAL A 29 24.59 27.35 -26.22
N THR A 30 24.74 28.45 -25.48
CA THR A 30 24.50 28.43 -24.04
C THR A 30 22.99 28.54 -23.84
N GLN A 31 22.28 27.43 -23.90
CA GLN A 31 20.95 27.39 -23.31
C GLN A 31 21.14 27.42 -21.80
N ALA A 32 20.90 28.60 -21.24
CA ALA A 32 20.55 28.72 -19.85
C ALA A 32 19.36 27.79 -19.60
N VAL A 33 19.51 26.86 -18.67
CA VAL A 33 18.41 26.10 -18.07
C VAL A 33 17.60 27.11 -17.24
N THR A 34 16.80 27.92 -17.92
CA THR A 34 15.90 28.85 -17.25
C THR A 34 14.62 28.12 -16.90
N ASN A 35 14.32 28.20 -15.61
CA ASN A 35 13.03 28.00 -14.97
C ASN A 35 12.66 26.56 -14.65
N LEU A 36 13.26 26.09 -13.56
CA LEU A 36 12.56 25.27 -12.58
C LEU A 36 11.41 26.11 -12.01
N THR A 37 10.30 26.23 -12.74
CA THR A 37 9.06 26.73 -12.16
C THR A 37 8.59 25.71 -11.13
N ALA A 38 8.41 26.18 -9.90
CA ALA A 38 7.88 25.44 -8.76
C ALA A 38 6.89 24.35 -9.20
N ILE A 39 7.22 23.10 -8.91
CA ILE A 39 6.23 22.02 -8.82
C ILE A 39 5.34 22.43 -7.66
N SER A 40 4.31 23.22 -7.94
CA SER A 40 3.12 23.18 -7.10
C SER A 40 2.63 21.74 -7.23
N ALA A 41 2.75 20.98 -6.15
CA ALA A 41 2.22 19.64 -6.03
C ALA A 41 0.70 19.69 -6.22
N SER A 42 0.24 19.78 -7.46
CA SER A 42 -1.09 19.32 -7.81
C SER A 42 -0.96 17.81 -7.78
N ALA A 43 -1.43 17.19 -6.71
CA ALA A 43 -1.49 15.75 -6.66
C ALA A 43 -2.31 15.27 -7.86
N ASP A 44 -1.73 14.36 -8.65
CA ASP A 44 -2.37 13.90 -9.87
C ASP A 44 -3.54 13.00 -9.50
N THR A 45 -4.62 13.05 -10.28
CA THR A 45 -5.82 12.25 -10.02
C THR A 45 -6.17 11.35 -11.19
N PHE A 46 -6.67 10.15 -10.86
CA PHE A 46 -7.26 9.20 -11.79
C PHE A 46 -8.61 8.80 -11.21
N GLU A 47 -9.69 9.32 -11.80
CA GLU A 47 -11.02 9.24 -11.21
C GLU A 47 -11.03 9.84 -9.79
N ASP A 48 -11.39 9.04 -8.80
CA ASP A 48 -11.45 9.41 -7.38
C ASP A 48 -10.15 9.10 -6.62
N LEU A 49 -9.11 8.62 -7.31
CA LEU A 49 -7.81 8.29 -6.71
C LEU A 49 -6.84 9.45 -6.93
N THR A 50 -6.21 9.89 -5.86
CA THR A 50 -5.01 10.74 -5.92
C THR A 50 -3.78 9.86 -5.90
N TYR A 51 -2.76 10.23 -6.66
CA TYR A 51 -1.54 9.44 -6.78
C TYR A 51 -0.28 10.29 -6.93
N GLU A 52 0.86 9.64 -6.69
CA GLU A 52 2.20 10.17 -6.89
C GLU A 52 3.01 9.22 -7.78
N ILE A 53 3.77 9.79 -8.71
CA ILE A 53 4.74 9.05 -9.53
C ILE A 53 6.08 9.07 -8.80
N LYS A 54 6.61 7.89 -8.51
CA LYS A 54 7.91 7.71 -7.87
C LYS A 54 9.06 7.84 -8.87
N GLU A 55 10.28 8.01 -8.35
CA GLU A 55 11.52 8.09 -9.16
C GLU A 55 11.75 6.89 -10.08
N ASP A 56 11.20 5.72 -9.74
CA ASP A 56 11.31 4.49 -10.52
C ASP A 56 10.23 4.33 -11.62
N ASN A 57 9.43 5.38 -11.87
CA ASN A 57 8.28 5.39 -12.77
C ASN A 57 7.16 4.42 -12.37
N THR A 58 7.02 4.16 -11.08
CA THR A 58 5.85 3.47 -10.52
C THR A 58 4.93 4.46 -9.82
N VAL A 59 3.69 4.03 -9.54
CA VAL A 59 2.65 4.87 -8.97
C VAL A 59 2.33 4.41 -7.55
N SER A 60 2.29 5.38 -6.63
CA SER A 60 1.69 5.23 -5.30
C SER A 60 0.31 5.89 -5.28
N ILE A 61 -0.72 5.15 -4.88
CA ILE A 61 -2.00 5.77 -4.51
C ILE A 61 -1.81 6.50 -3.18
N THR A 62 -2.19 7.76 -3.09
CA THR A 62 -1.97 8.61 -1.90
C THR A 62 -3.26 9.08 -1.24
N ASP A 63 -4.39 9.05 -1.96
CA ASP A 63 -5.70 9.36 -1.40
C ASP A 63 -6.81 8.73 -2.24
N TYR A 64 -7.98 8.55 -1.64
CA TYR A 64 -9.22 8.15 -2.30
C TYR A 64 -10.37 9.02 -1.80
N THR A 65 -10.85 9.90 -2.68
CA THR A 65 -11.92 10.85 -2.36
C THR A 65 -13.31 10.37 -2.79
N GLY A 66 -13.40 9.14 -3.30
CA GLY A 66 -14.63 8.60 -3.85
C GLY A 66 -15.64 8.17 -2.79
N SER A 67 -16.86 7.91 -3.26
CA SER A 67 -17.99 7.52 -2.40
C SER A 67 -18.52 6.12 -2.68
N ASP A 68 -17.86 5.40 -3.61
CA ASP A 68 -18.27 4.07 -4.01
C ASP A 68 -18.15 3.07 -2.86
N LYS A 69 -18.92 1.99 -2.96
CA LYS A 69 -18.88 0.88 -2.00
C LYS A 69 -17.92 -0.23 -2.41
N VAL A 70 -17.53 -0.25 -3.66
CA VAL A 70 -16.61 -1.24 -4.22
C VAL A 70 -15.65 -0.47 -5.11
N ILE A 71 -14.35 -0.67 -4.91
CA ILE A 71 -13.32 -0.09 -5.75
C ILE A 71 -12.37 -1.17 -6.26
N VAL A 72 -11.98 -1.06 -7.52
CA VAL A 72 -10.90 -1.84 -8.11
C VAL A 72 -9.75 -0.89 -8.35
N ILE A 73 -8.66 -1.04 -7.60
CA ILE A 73 -7.46 -0.23 -7.83
C ILE A 73 -6.88 -0.67 -9.19
N PRO A 74 -6.62 0.26 -10.13
CA PRO A 74 -6.06 -0.09 -11.42
C PRO A 74 -4.62 -0.61 -11.25
N SER A 75 -4.23 -1.61 -12.04
CA SER A 75 -2.85 -2.12 -12.03
C SER A 75 -1.85 -1.16 -12.66
N ASP A 76 -2.33 -0.23 -13.49
CA ASP A 76 -1.54 0.82 -14.10
C ASP A 76 -2.33 2.14 -14.21
N ILE A 77 -1.62 3.26 -14.13
CA ILE A 77 -2.15 4.59 -14.41
C ILE A 77 -1.24 5.22 -15.45
N ASN A 78 -1.80 5.56 -16.62
CA ASN A 78 -1.05 6.13 -17.76
C ASN A 78 0.15 5.26 -18.19
N GLY A 79 0.03 3.93 -18.11
CA GLY A 79 1.09 2.99 -18.46
C GLY A 79 2.18 2.79 -17.40
N MET A 80 2.05 3.44 -16.23
CA MET A 80 2.93 3.22 -15.07
C MET A 80 2.26 2.29 -14.08
N LYS A 81 3.00 1.29 -13.58
CA LYS A 81 2.45 0.28 -12.65
C LYS A 81 2.10 0.91 -11.31
N VAL A 82 0.94 0.57 -10.76
CA VAL A 82 0.58 0.89 -9.38
C VAL A 82 1.25 -0.12 -8.45
N THR A 83 2.21 0.33 -7.65
CA THR A 83 3.08 -0.54 -6.83
C THR A 83 2.88 -0.37 -5.34
N SER A 84 2.22 0.70 -4.90
CA SER A 84 1.95 0.93 -3.49
C SER A 84 0.63 1.62 -3.23
N ILE A 85 0.09 1.31 -2.06
CA ILE A 85 -0.96 2.10 -1.42
C ILE A 85 -0.28 2.86 -0.30
N GLY A 86 -0.31 4.18 -0.39
CA GLY A 86 0.36 5.09 0.52
C GLY A 86 -0.34 5.18 1.86
N ASP A 87 0.30 5.94 2.75
CA ASP A 87 -0.20 6.19 4.10
C ASP A 87 -1.55 6.90 4.02
N ASP A 88 -2.48 6.50 4.89
CA ASP A 88 -3.84 7.04 5.00
C ASP A 88 -4.68 7.05 3.68
N ALA A 89 -4.22 6.41 2.61
CA ALA A 89 -4.80 6.57 1.27
C ALA A 89 -6.30 6.19 1.18
N PHE A 90 -6.77 5.29 2.03
CA PHE A 90 -8.18 4.91 2.18
C PHE A 90 -8.66 5.06 3.63
N LEU A 91 -8.11 6.03 4.37
CA LEU A 91 -8.47 6.26 5.77
C LEU A 91 -9.97 6.55 5.90
N SER A 92 -10.63 5.81 6.78
CA SER A 92 -12.07 5.96 7.09
C SER A 92 -13.02 5.79 5.90
N CYS A 93 -12.59 5.12 4.82
CA CYS A 93 -13.46 4.90 3.68
C CYS A 93 -14.66 4.02 4.05
N SER A 94 -15.79 4.28 3.39
CA SER A 94 -17.04 3.53 3.60
C SER A 94 -17.22 2.38 2.61
N LEU A 95 -16.09 1.86 2.10
CA LEU A 95 -15.96 0.73 1.20
C LEU A 95 -16.44 -0.56 1.88
N THR A 96 -17.15 -1.38 1.11
CA THR A 96 -17.54 -2.74 1.49
C THR A 96 -16.64 -3.79 0.89
N ASP A 97 -15.99 -3.47 -0.23
CA ASP A 97 -15.09 -4.36 -0.95
C ASP A 97 -14.00 -3.55 -1.67
N ILE A 98 -12.83 -4.15 -1.81
CA ILE A 98 -11.68 -3.58 -2.52
C ILE A 98 -10.90 -4.67 -3.23
N THR A 99 -10.61 -4.43 -4.51
CA THR A 99 -9.65 -5.25 -5.26
C THR A 99 -8.32 -4.51 -5.36
N ILE A 100 -7.29 -5.09 -4.76
CA ILE A 100 -5.90 -4.62 -4.88
C ILE A 100 -5.22 -5.46 -5.97
N PRO A 101 -4.60 -4.85 -7.00
CA PRO A 101 -3.97 -5.59 -8.08
C PRO A 101 -2.65 -6.23 -7.63
N ASP A 102 -2.26 -7.33 -8.28
CA ASP A 102 -1.01 -8.08 -8.02
C ASP A 102 0.28 -7.29 -8.37
N THR A 103 0.14 -6.03 -8.82
CA THR A 103 1.27 -5.11 -8.98
C THR A 103 1.64 -4.41 -7.68
N VAL A 104 0.75 -4.38 -6.69
CA VAL A 104 0.98 -3.72 -5.41
C VAL A 104 1.88 -4.58 -4.52
N THR A 105 2.97 -3.99 -4.06
CA THR A 105 3.99 -4.64 -3.23
C THR A 105 4.01 -4.12 -1.79
N SER A 106 3.44 -2.94 -1.53
CA SER A 106 3.41 -2.36 -0.18
C SER A 106 2.09 -1.66 0.12
N ILE A 107 1.61 -1.83 1.35
CA ILE A 107 0.47 -1.12 1.93
C ILE A 107 1.00 -0.26 3.08
N GLY A 108 0.75 1.05 3.01
CA GLY A 108 1.27 2.05 3.93
C GLY A 108 0.62 2.06 5.31
N ASP A 109 1.10 2.97 6.15
CA ASP A 109 0.62 3.16 7.51
C ASP A 109 -0.82 3.67 7.49
N SER A 110 -1.67 3.05 8.30
CA SER A 110 -3.10 3.39 8.40
C SER A 110 -3.86 3.42 7.06
N ALA A 111 -3.31 2.84 5.99
CA ALA A 111 -3.84 2.93 4.63
C ALA A 111 -5.35 2.61 4.52
N PHE A 112 -5.85 1.66 5.31
CA PHE A 112 -7.26 1.26 5.38
C PHE A 112 -7.85 1.42 6.78
N ALA A 113 -7.21 2.19 7.66
CA ALA A 113 -7.69 2.32 9.02
C ALA A 113 -9.11 2.89 9.05
N TYR A 114 -9.95 2.39 9.95
CA TYR A 114 -11.36 2.75 10.13
C TYR A 114 -12.26 2.51 8.91
N CYS A 115 -11.82 1.71 7.92
CA CYS A 115 -12.67 1.14 6.87
C CYS A 115 -13.70 0.16 7.46
N SER A 116 -14.72 0.71 8.12
CA SER A 116 -15.63 -0.01 9.00
C SER A 116 -16.47 -1.07 8.29
N TRP A 117 -16.77 -0.85 7.01
CA TRP A 117 -17.69 -1.68 6.23
C TRP A 117 -16.98 -2.76 5.42
N LEU A 118 -15.64 -2.74 5.38
CA LEU A 118 -14.84 -3.65 4.57
C LEU A 118 -15.07 -5.09 5.01
N LYS A 119 -15.48 -5.94 4.06
CA LYS A 119 -15.72 -7.37 4.27
C LYS A 119 -14.41 -8.16 4.16
N ASP A 120 -14.53 -9.49 4.24
CA ASP A 120 -13.42 -10.42 4.00
C ASP A 120 -12.69 -10.02 2.71
N PHE A 121 -11.40 -9.69 2.85
CA PHE A 121 -10.54 -9.30 1.74
C PHE A 121 -9.31 -10.20 1.75
N THR A 122 -8.73 -10.43 0.57
CA THR A 122 -7.48 -11.17 0.41
C THR A 122 -6.37 -10.17 0.12
N ILE A 123 -5.28 -10.22 0.88
CA ILE A 123 -4.06 -9.48 0.59
C ILE A 123 -3.42 -10.18 -0.63
N PRO A 124 -3.11 -9.47 -1.73
CA PRO A 124 -2.47 -10.08 -2.89
C PRO A 124 -1.13 -10.74 -2.58
N ASP A 125 -0.81 -11.83 -3.30
CA ASP A 125 0.45 -12.57 -3.17
C ASP A 125 1.70 -11.76 -3.57
N SER A 126 1.51 -10.56 -4.12
CA SER A 126 2.58 -9.61 -4.43
C SER A 126 2.98 -8.73 -3.25
N VAL A 127 2.14 -8.63 -2.21
CA VAL A 127 2.38 -7.73 -1.08
C VAL A 127 3.50 -8.27 -0.21
N VAL A 128 4.53 -7.45 -0.03
CA VAL A 128 5.72 -7.72 0.78
C VAL A 128 5.63 -7.05 2.15
N SER A 129 5.07 -5.83 2.21
CA SER A 129 5.00 -5.04 3.44
C SER A 129 3.61 -4.46 3.71
N ILE A 130 3.23 -4.47 4.99
CA ILE A 130 1.99 -3.89 5.53
C ILE A 130 2.39 -2.96 6.68
N GLY A 131 1.99 -1.69 6.60
CA GLY A 131 2.34 -0.63 7.53
C GLY A 131 1.70 -0.73 8.91
N ASP A 132 2.12 0.17 9.78
CA ASP A 132 1.60 0.33 11.14
C ASP A 132 0.12 0.73 11.08
N GLY A 133 -0.71 0.02 11.84
CA GLY A 133 -2.15 0.31 11.88
C GLY A 133 -2.88 0.19 10.53
N ALA A 134 -2.30 -0.41 9.49
CA ALA A 134 -2.84 -0.40 8.12
C ALA A 134 -4.33 -0.79 8.01
N PHE A 135 -4.81 -1.72 8.85
CA PHE A 135 -6.21 -2.14 8.92
C PHE A 135 -6.81 -1.92 10.32
N SER A 136 -6.26 -0.96 11.08
CA SER A 136 -6.71 -0.63 12.43
C SER A 136 -8.17 -0.19 12.41
N GLY A 137 -9.01 -0.75 13.27
CA GLY A 137 -10.40 -0.32 13.37
C GLY A 137 -11.31 -0.76 12.22
N CYS A 138 -10.89 -1.72 11.38
CA CYS A 138 -11.76 -2.41 10.43
C CYS A 138 -12.68 -3.40 11.19
N CYS A 139 -13.71 -2.89 11.87
CA CYS A 139 -14.28 -3.57 13.02
C CYS A 139 -15.50 -4.47 12.77
N PHE A 140 -16.30 -4.24 11.71
CA PHE A 140 -17.66 -4.78 11.67
C PHE A 140 -17.83 -6.01 10.79
N ASN A 141 -17.17 -6.06 9.63
CA ASN A 141 -17.40 -7.14 8.66
C ASN A 141 -16.16 -7.98 8.31
N LEU A 142 -14.96 -7.58 8.76
CA LEU A 142 -13.74 -8.31 8.49
C LEU A 142 -13.62 -9.49 9.48
N THR A 143 -13.97 -10.70 9.04
CA THR A 143 -14.03 -11.88 9.91
C THR A 143 -12.80 -12.78 9.79
N SER A 144 -12.16 -12.76 8.62
CA SER A 144 -10.93 -13.49 8.36
C SER A 144 -9.97 -12.70 7.48
N ILE A 145 -8.67 -12.96 7.66
CA ILE A 145 -7.59 -12.41 6.85
C ILE A 145 -6.64 -13.54 6.46
N THR A 146 -6.19 -13.53 5.21
CA THR A 146 -5.12 -14.38 4.72
C THR A 146 -3.86 -13.54 4.56
N ILE A 147 -2.79 -13.93 5.25
CA ILE A 147 -1.44 -13.38 5.07
C ILE A 147 -0.72 -14.26 4.03
N PRO A 148 -0.41 -13.75 2.82
CA PRO A 148 0.19 -14.54 1.77
C PRO A 148 1.66 -14.89 2.06
N ASP A 149 2.22 -15.81 1.27
CA ASP A 149 3.59 -16.31 1.42
C ASP A 149 4.65 -15.19 1.30
N SER A 150 4.34 -14.15 0.54
CA SER A 150 5.19 -13.01 0.22
C SER A 150 5.39 -12.01 1.35
N VAL A 151 4.49 -11.97 2.35
CA VAL A 151 4.54 -10.92 3.38
C VAL A 151 5.75 -11.13 4.27
N GLU A 152 6.65 -10.14 4.24
CA GLU A 152 7.87 -10.09 5.01
C GLU A 152 7.73 -9.25 6.28
N SER A 153 6.91 -8.21 6.25
CA SER A 153 6.71 -7.30 7.38
C SER A 153 5.26 -6.86 7.57
N ILE A 154 4.82 -6.89 8.81
CA ILE A 154 3.52 -6.40 9.30
C ILE A 154 3.81 -5.43 10.43
N GLY A 155 3.35 -4.20 10.25
CA GLY A 155 3.52 -3.10 11.20
C GLY A 155 2.81 -3.32 12.53
N SER A 156 3.24 -2.55 13.52
CA SER A 156 2.66 -2.53 14.85
C SER A 156 1.18 -2.22 14.79
N GLY A 157 0.36 -3.07 15.43
CA GLY A 157 -1.07 -2.83 15.51
C GLY A 157 -1.80 -2.83 14.16
N ALA A 158 -1.23 -3.39 13.09
CA ALA A 158 -1.86 -3.42 11.75
C ALA A 158 -3.32 -3.91 11.77
N PHE A 159 -3.69 -4.77 12.73
CA PHE A 159 -5.05 -5.29 12.91
C PHE A 159 -5.64 -4.99 14.30
N ILE A 160 -5.21 -3.89 14.93
CA ILE A 160 -5.74 -3.50 16.25
C ILE A 160 -7.21 -3.09 16.14
N ASN A 161 -7.97 -3.34 17.20
CA ASN A 161 -9.40 -3.04 17.28
C ASN A 161 -10.30 -3.73 16.24
N CYS A 162 -9.81 -4.66 15.41
CA CYS A 162 -10.65 -5.44 14.48
C CYS A 162 -11.54 -6.44 15.24
N SER A 163 -12.71 -5.97 15.70
CA SER A 163 -13.50 -6.68 16.70
C SER A 163 -14.14 -7.97 16.18
N ALA A 164 -14.52 -7.99 14.89
CA ALA A 164 -15.15 -9.10 14.19
C ALA A 164 -14.13 -10.14 13.67
N LEU A 165 -12.83 -9.78 13.65
CA LEU A 165 -11.76 -10.61 13.13
C LEU A 165 -11.52 -11.79 14.07
N LYS A 166 -11.83 -12.99 13.59
CA LYS A 166 -11.78 -14.24 14.34
C LYS A 166 -10.65 -15.15 13.89
N LYS A 167 -10.16 -14.98 12.66
CA LYS A 167 -9.27 -15.95 12.04
C LYS A 167 -8.23 -15.29 11.16
N PHE A 168 -6.97 -15.56 11.47
CA PHE A 168 -5.86 -15.41 10.54
C PHE A 168 -5.52 -16.76 9.91
N THR A 169 -5.33 -16.75 8.60
CA THR A 169 -4.62 -17.81 7.88
C THR A 169 -3.33 -17.24 7.34
N VAL A 170 -2.29 -18.07 7.29
CA VAL A 170 -0.99 -17.68 6.75
C VAL A 170 -0.62 -18.72 5.71
N GLY A 171 -0.09 -18.26 4.57
CA GLY A 171 0.40 -19.15 3.53
C GLY A 171 1.46 -20.11 4.05
N GLU A 172 1.48 -21.33 3.52
CA GLU A 172 2.29 -22.44 4.04
C GLU A 172 3.80 -22.17 3.92
N ASN A 173 4.22 -21.29 3.02
CA ASN A 173 5.62 -20.96 2.78
C ASN A 173 6.02 -19.59 3.35
N ASN A 174 5.12 -18.90 4.06
CA ASN A 174 5.48 -17.64 4.71
C ASN A 174 6.57 -17.89 5.78
N LYS A 175 7.73 -17.26 5.59
CA LYS A 175 8.91 -17.47 6.44
C LYS A 175 8.89 -16.65 7.73
N ASN A 176 8.02 -15.64 7.82
CA ASN A 176 8.03 -14.62 8.88
C ASN A 176 6.87 -14.76 9.85
N TYR A 177 5.73 -15.27 9.37
CA TYR A 177 4.48 -15.37 10.11
C TYR A 177 3.95 -16.80 10.10
N SER A 178 3.11 -17.09 11.09
CA SER A 178 2.32 -18.31 11.15
C SER A 178 1.00 -18.03 11.84
N SER A 179 -0.02 -18.86 11.61
CA SER A 179 -1.23 -18.82 12.42
C SER A 179 -1.48 -20.14 13.14
N TYR A 180 -2.04 -20.03 14.34
CA TYR A 180 -2.47 -21.17 15.13
C TYR A 180 -3.77 -20.82 15.84
N ASN A 181 -4.79 -21.67 15.73
CA ASN A 181 -6.14 -21.42 16.25
C ASN A 181 -6.72 -20.04 15.85
N GLY A 182 -6.43 -19.60 14.62
CA GLY A 182 -6.91 -18.31 14.10
C GLY A 182 -6.17 -17.08 14.65
N VAL A 183 -5.13 -17.26 15.46
CA VAL A 183 -4.28 -16.18 16.00
C VAL A 183 -3.01 -16.06 15.15
N LEU A 184 -2.58 -14.83 14.85
CA LEU A 184 -1.36 -14.53 14.10
C LEU A 184 -0.15 -14.41 15.02
N TYR A 185 0.95 -15.05 14.63
CA TYR A 185 2.23 -15.04 15.33
C TYR A 185 3.35 -14.61 14.38
N ASN A 186 4.32 -13.85 14.89
CA ASN A 186 5.62 -13.74 14.23
C ASN A 186 6.49 -14.99 14.52
N LYS A 187 7.66 -15.09 13.88
CA LYS A 187 8.62 -16.20 14.10
C LYS A 187 9.11 -16.36 15.56
N ASP A 188 9.10 -15.28 16.34
CA ASP A 188 9.43 -15.33 17.78
C ASP A 188 8.27 -15.88 18.63
N LYS A 189 7.17 -16.28 17.98
CA LYS A 189 5.91 -16.74 18.60
C LYS A 189 5.28 -15.67 19.49
N CYS A 190 5.57 -14.40 19.21
CA CYS A 190 4.87 -13.28 19.80
C CYS A 190 3.51 -13.16 19.10
N CYS A 191 2.44 -13.22 19.88
CA CYS A 191 1.09 -12.97 19.40
C CYS A 191 0.99 -11.52 18.91
N LEU A 192 0.61 -11.32 17.65
CA LEU A 192 0.49 -9.99 17.03
C LEU A 192 -0.93 -9.44 17.14
N THR A 193 -1.92 -10.30 17.37
CA THR A 193 -3.33 -9.95 17.42
C THR A 193 -3.73 -9.83 18.88
N ARG A 194 -3.46 -8.69 19.49
CA ARG A 194 -3.78 -8.45 20.91
C ARG A 194 -5.29 -8.29 21.09
N LYS A 195 -6.04 -9.40 21.02
CA LYS A 195 -7.36 -9.52 21.64
C LYS A 195 -7.33 -10.69 22.61
N THR A 196 -7.68 -10.37 23.85
CA THR A 196 -7.86 -11.25 25.01
C THR A 196 -8.82 -12.41 24.72
N GLN A 197 -8.35 -13.45 24.05
CA GLN A 197 -8.78 -14.80 24.39
C GLN A 197 -7.98 -15.16 25.64
N LYS A 198 -8.65 -15.56 26.73
CA LYS A 198 -8.01 -15.97 27.99
C LYS A 198 -6.73 -16.73 27.64
N ILE A 199 -5.59 -16.20 28.07
CA ILE A 199 -4.32 -16.89 27.95
C ILE A 199 -4.50 -18.16 28.80
N ASP A 200 -4.87 -19.27 28.18
CA ASP A 200 -4.79 -20.56 28.82
C ASP A 200 -3.37 -20.65 29.37
N THR A 201 -3.28 -20.96 30.65
CA THR A 201 -2.10 -20.88 31.52
C THR A 201 -0.87 -21.65 31.02
N GLN A 202 -0.99 -22.37 29.90
CA GLN A 202 0.09 -22.94 29.10
C GLN A 202 0.87 -21.89 28.25
N ASN A 203 0.20 -20.85 27.75
CA ASN A 203 0.82 -19.83 26.89
C ASN A 203 1.49 -18.70 27.69
N ALA A 204 1.04 -18.42 28.92
CA ALA A 204 1.74 -17.50 29.82
C ALA A 204 3.16 -18.01 30.16
N LYS A 205 3.35 -19.33 30.27
CA LYS A 205 4.67 -19.95 30.51
C LYS A 205 5.57 -19.93 29.26
N LYS A 206 5.00 -19.97 28.05
CA LYS A 206 5.74 -19.84 26.77
C LYS A 206 6.09 -18.38 26.45
N ALA A 207 5.20 -17.43 26.73
CA ALA A 207 5.46 -15.99 26.63
C ALA A 207 6.47 -15.52 27.70
N ALA A 208 6.41 -16.03 28.92
CA ALA A 208 7.43 -15.78 29.95
C ALA A 208 8.79 -16.41 29.59
N LYS A 209 8.80 -17.52 28.83
CA LYS A 209 10.04 -18.07 28.26
C LYS A 209 10.68 -17.10 27.25
N CYS A 210 9.88 -16.38 26.47
CA CYS A 210 10.33 -15.34 25.54
C CYS A 210 11.01 -14.17 26.26
N PHE A 211 10.48 -13.73 27.41
CA PHE A 211 11.09 -12.68 28.24
C PHE A 211 12.40 -13.13 28.92
N LYS A 212 12.52 -14.42 29.26
CA LYS A 212 13.69 -14.98 29.97
C LYS A 212 14.91 -15.21 29.05
N THR A 213 14.70 -15.51 27.77
CA THR A 213 15.80 -15.62 26.77
C THR A 213 16.35 -14.27 26.32
N MET A 214 15.56 -13.20 26.40
CA MET A 214 16.01 -11.83 26.06
C MET A 214 17.02 -11.27 27.08
N ILE A 215 16.90 -11.63 28.36
CA ILE A 215 17.87 -11.20 29.40
C ILE A 215 19.20 -11.96 29.30
N HIS A 216 19.20 -13.22 28.83
CA HIS A 216 20.44 -13.99 28.66
C HIS A 216 21.24 -13.60 27.42
N LEU A 217 20.62 -13.13 26.33
CA LEU A 217 21.36 -12.67 25.15
C LEU A 217 21.99 -11.28 25.34
N ALA A 218 21.43 -10.43 26.20
CA ALA A 218 22.03 -9.13 26.54
C ALA A 218 23.23 -9.25 27.51
N ALA A 219 23.39 -10.39 28.20
CA ALA A 219 24.48 -10.62 29.15
C ALA A 219 25.75 -11.24 28.52
N PHE A 220 25.74 -11.60 27.23
CA PHE A 220 26.89 -12.20 26.53
C PHE A 220 27.55 -11.29 25.47
N ILE A 221 27.16 -10.00 25.40
CA ILE A 221 27.76 -9.01 24.49
C ILE A 221 28.53 -7.91 25.26
N ILE A 222 28.58 -7.94 26.60
CA ILE A 222 29.46 -7.07 27.38
C ILE A 222 30.11 -7.91 28.49
N LEU A 223 31.41 -8.23 28.29
CA LEU A 223 32.39 -9.00 29.09
C LEU A 223 32.75 -10.38 28.54
#